data_AF-A0A953XFR6-F1
#
_entry.id   AF-A0A953XFR6-F1
#
_cell.length_a   1.000
_cell.length_b   1.000
_cell.length_c   1.000
_cell.angle_alpha   90.00
_cell.angle_beta   90.00
_cell.angle_gamma   90.00
#
_symmetry.space_group_name_H-M   'P 1'
#
loop_
_entity.id
_entity.type
_entity.pdbx_description
1 polymer ?
#
loop_
_entity_poly.entity_id
_entity_poly.type
_entity_poly.pdbx_seq_one_letter_code
_entity_poly.pdbx_strand_id
1 'polypeptide(L)'
;MPIVWLASYPKSGNTWMRGFLANYLSGSGKPVHINDLARFSFGEHKAEYFERLAGRPFDELDAGTINALRPKVQRYIASQDQNTIFVKTHSAVVELAGVPTIAADVTAGALYIVRNPLDVAVSYAHHMGITYDKAVEELARSTTQLATTRHYAFQLLGSWSNHVTSWIAQKAVLFGVVRYEDMARRPEDTFGKVVRALKTPVDKARLRQAVKNTAFGTLRAMEEDSGFIEAS
;
A
#
# COMPACT_ATOMS: atom_id res chain seq x y z
N MET A 1 -3.21 -17.36 7.43
CA MET A 1 -2.32 -17.72 6.30
C MET A 1 -1.79 -16.45 5.66
N PRO A 2 -0.65 -16.47 4.94
CA PRO A 2 0.26 -15.33 5.02
C PRO A 2 -0.07 -14.20 4.04
N ILE A 3 0.26 -12.97 4.44
CA ILE A 3 0.05 -11.70 3.77
C ILE A 3 1.09 -11.49 2.67
N VAL A 4 0.65 -11.00 1.51
CA VAL A 4 1.53 -10.34 0.54
C VAL A 4 1.39 -8.81 0.67
N TRP A 5 2.48 -8.16 1.08
CA TRP A 5 2.51 -6.72 1.24
C TRP A 5 2.64 -5.99 -0.10
N LEU A 6 1.75 -5.04 -0.33
CA LEU A 6 1.89 -4.01 -1.36
C LEU A 6 2.38 -2.74 -0.66
N ALA A 7 3.69 -2.64 -0.48
CA ALA A 7 4.34 -1.61 0.32
C ALA A 7 4.88 -0.47 -0.54
N SER A 8 4.73 0.76 -0.07
CA SER A 8 5.40 1.92 -0.69
C SER A 8 5.35 3.15 0.20
N TYR A 9 6.28 4.10 0.00
CA TYR A 9 6.10 5.42 0.57
C TYR A 9 4.84 6.08 -0.02
N PRO A 10 4.09 6.90 0.74
CA PRO A 10 2.92 7.61 0.22
C PRO A 10 3.21 8.27 -1.14
N LYS A 11 2.22 8.25 -2.03
CA LYS A 11 2.29 8.85 -3.38
C LYS A 11 3.28 8.21 -4.37
N SER A 12 3.70 6.97 -4.11
CA SER A 12 4.55 6.19 -5.03
C SER A 12 3.78 5.30 -6.03
N GLY A 13 2.45 5.41 -6.11
CA GLY A 13 1.64 4.65 -7.09
C GLY A 13 1.03 3.33 -6.59
N ASN A 14 0.80 3.19 -5.28
CA ASN A 14 0.18 2.00 -4.70
C ASN A 14 -1.22 1.72 -5.26
N THR A 15 -2.07 2.75 -5.33
CA THR A 15 -3.43 2.65 -5.91
C THR A 15 -3.41 2.12 -7.34
N TRP A 16 -2.45 2.58 -8.15
CA TRP A 16 -2.32 2.10 -9.53
C TRP A 16 -1.92 0.62 -9.59
N MET A 17 -0.94 0.20 -8.79
CA MET A 17 -0.56 -1.21 -8.68
C MET A 17 -1.73 -2.09 -8.23
N ARG A 18 -2.47 -1.67 -7.21
CA ARG A 18 -3.67 -2.36 -6.72
C ARG A 18 -4.74 -2.46 -7.81
N GLY A 19 -4.98 -1.37 -8.55
CA GLY A 19 -5.88 -1.35 -9.68
C GLY A 19 -5.50 -2.36 -10.74
N PHE A 20 -4.22 -2.38 -11.13
CA PHE A 20 -3.69 -3.36 -12.08
C PHE A 20 -3.94 -4.79 -11.60
N LEU A 21 -3.51 -5.12 -10.37
CA LEU A 21 -3.64 -6.47 -9.82
C LEU A 21 -5.12 -6.90 -9.71
N ALA A 22 -6.01 -6.02 -9.30
CA ALA A 22 -7.44 -6.31 -9.22
C ALA A 22 -8.05 -6.63 -10.60
N ASN A 23 -7.68 -5.86 -11.63
CA ASN A 23 -8.13 -6.12 -13.01
C ASN A 23 -7.52 -7.42 -13.57
N TYR A 24 -6.25 -7.69 -13.29
CA TYR A 24 -5.57 -8.87 -13.82
C TYR A 24 -6.05 -10.16 -13.14
N LEU A 25 -6.18 -10.17 -11.81
CA LEU A 25 -6.55 -11.37 -11.07
C LEU A 25 -8.05 -11.67 -11.12
N SER A 26 -8.92 -10.67 -11.23
CA SER A 26 -10.36 -10.92 -11.40
C SER A 26 -10.68 -11.61 -12.73
N GLY A 27 -9.88 -11.36 -13.77
CA GLY A 27 -10.07 -11.96 -15.10
C GLY A 27 -11.39 -11.59 -15.78
N SER A 28 -12.16 -10.65 -15.23
CA SER A 28 -13.52 -10.32 -15.70
C SER A 28 -13.54 -9.56 -17.03
N GLY A 29 -12.40 -9.02 -17.46
CA GLY A 29 -12.24 -8.14 -18.62
C GLY A 29 -12.80 -6.73 -18.41
N LYS A 30 -13.66 -6.52 -17.40
CA LYS A 30 -14.25 -5.22 -17.08
C LYS A 30 -13.33 -4.42 -16.14
N PRO A 31 -13.30 -3.08 -16.27
CA PRO A 31 -12.59 -2.23 -15.33
C PRO A 31 -13.10 -2.43 -13.89
N VAL A 32 -12.20 -2.78 -12.97
CA VAL A 32 -12.50 -2.74 -11.53
C VAL A 32 -12.59 -1.28 -11.09
N HIS A 33 -13.67 -0.92 -10.40
CA HIS A 33 -13.88 0.44 -9.92
C HIS A 33 -12.87 0.82 -8.83
N ILE A 34 -12.43 2.09 -8.80
CA ILE A 34 -11.38 2.55 -7.87
C ILE A 34 -11.77 2.39 -6.39
N ASN A 35 -13.06 2.53 -6.07
CA ASN A 35 -13.60 2.31 -4.71
C ASN A 35 -13.77 0.83 -4.34
N ASP A 36 -13.67 -0.10 -5.30
CA ASP A 36 -13.72 -1.54 -5.03
C ASP A 36 -12.34 -2.13 -4.72
N LEU A 37 -11.26 -1.35 -4.83
CA LEU A 37 -9.90 -1.82 -4.52
C LEU A 37 -9.73 -2.27 -3.08
N ALA A 38 -10.55 -1.77 -2.15
CA ALA A 38 -10.56 -2.21 -0.76
C ALA A 38 -11.06 -3.65 -0.58
N ARG A 39 -11.81 -4.19 -1.55
CA ARG A 39 -12.24 -5.60 -1.59
C ARG A 39 -11.13 -6.54 -2.05
N PHE A 40 -10.17 -6.01 -2.82
CA PHE A 40 -9.08 -6.78 -3.39
C PHE A 40 -7.83 -6.78 -2.50
N SER A 41 -7.55 -5.66 -1.84
CA SER A 41 -6.43 -5.56 -0.91
C SER A 41 -6.82 -4.77 0.32
N PHE A 42 -6.54 -5.35 1.47
CA PHE A 42 -6.83 -4.76 2.77
C PHE A 42 -5.88 -3.60 3.08
N GLY A 43 -6.28 -2.72 4.00
CA GLY A 43 -5.41 -1.69 4.58
C GLY A 43 -5.24 -1.97 6.07
N GLU A 44 -4.03 -2.33 6.51
CA GLU A 44 -3.79 -2.72 7.92
C GLU A 44 -4.01 -1.60 8.94
N HIS A 45 -4.11 -0.37 8.48
CA HIS A 45 -4.28 0.84 9.28
C HIS A 45 -5.75 1.20 9.55
N LYS A 46 -6.74 0.48 9.02
CA LYS A 46 -8.16 0.84 9.23
C LYS A 46 -8.60 0.70 10.69
N ALA A 47 -9.27 1.72 11.22
CA ALA A 47 -9.79 1.79 12.58
C ALA A 47 -10.64 0.56 12.97
N GLU A 48 -11.48 0.07 12.04
CA GLU A 48 -12.38 -1.07 12.26
C GLU A 48 -11.68 -2.33 12.79
N TYR A 49 -10.42 -2.57 12.41
CA TYR A 49 -9.65 -3.72 12.90
C TYR A 49 -9.17 -3.52 14.33
N PHE A 50 -8.78 -2.29 14.68
CA PHE A 50 -8.34 -1.96 16.03
C PHE A 50 -9.52 -1.99 17.00
N GLU A 51 -10.67 -1.42 16.62
CA GLU A 51 -11.91 -1.47 17.41
C GLU A 51 -12.33 -2.90 17.70
N ARG A 52 -12.34 -3.73 16.67
CA ARG A 52 -12.72 -5.14 16.79
C ARG A 52 -11.83 -5.91 17.77
N LEU A 53 -10.53 -5.64 17.78
CA LEU A 53 -9.58 -6.32 18.67
C LEU A 53 -9.51 -5.68 20.06
N ALA A 54 -9.78 -4.38 20.19
CA ALA A 54 -9.80 -3.67 21.46
C ALA A 54 -11.12 -3.85 22.22
N GLY A 55 -12.22 -4.12 21.52
CA GLY A 55 -13.56 -4.22 22.09
C GLY A 55 -14.16 -2.88 22.52
N ARG A 56 -13.62 -1.76 22.02
CA ARG A 56 -14.06 -0.39 22.33
C ARG A 56 -13.81 0.55 21.14
N PRO A 57 -14.46 1.73 21.10
CA PRO A 57 -14.32 2.70 20.01
C PRO A 57 -12.86 3.11 19.72
N PHE A 58 -12.55 3.42 18.47
CA PHE A 58 -11.19 3.70 18.02
C PHE A 58 -10.61 4.99 18.63
N ASP A 59 -11.46 5.99 18.83
CA ASP A 59 -11.12 7.29 19.42
C ASP A 59 -10.77 7.21 20.92
N GLU A 60 -11.08 6.09 21.59
CA GLU A 60 -10.64 5.79 22.95
C GLU A 60 -9.25 5.10 23.00
N LEU A 61 -8.65 4.78 21.86
CA LEU A 61 -7.35 4.10 21.80
C LEU A 61 -6.20 5.10 21.72
N ASP A 62 -5.30 5.05 22.70
CA ASP A 62 -4.05 5.80 22.63
C ASP A 62 -3.04 5.18 21.64
N ALA A 63 -2.00 5.96 21.30
CA ALA A 63 -0.98 5.52 20.35
C ALA A 63 -0.24 4.24 20.82
N GLY A 64 -0.06 4.06 22.12
CA GLY A 64 0.56 2.87 22.70
C GLY A 64 -0.28 1.61 22.47
N THR A 65 -1.59 1.71 22.69
CA THR A 65 -2.57 0.65 22.45
C THR A 65 -2.64 0.31 20.97
N ILE A 66 -2.74 1.32 20.11
CA ILE A 66 -2.72 1.14 18.65
C ILE A 66 -1.43 0.42 18.22
N ASN A 67 -0.28 0.85 18.73
CA ASN A 67 1.00 0.20 18.43
C ASN A 67 1.01 -1.27 18.85
N ALA A 68 0.64 -1.56 20.10
CA ALA A 68 0.60 -2.92 20.65
C ALA A 68 -0.40 -3.85 19.91
N LEU A 69 -1.50 -3.29 19.39
CA LEU A 69 -2.48 -4.05 18.61
C LEU A 69 -2.04 -4.31 17.17
N ARG A 70 -1.12 -3.54 16.59
CA ARG A 70 -0.77 -3.62 15.17
C ARG A 70 -0.39 -5.04 14.70
N PRO A 71 0.50 -5.79 15.36
CA PRO A 71 0.77 -7.18 14.95
C PRO A 71 -0.46 -8.08 15.06
N LYS A 72 -1.34 -7.84 16.05
CA LYS A 72 -2.59 -8.60 16.22
C LYS A 72 -3.59 -8.28 15.09
N VAL A 73 -3.69 -7.02 14.67
CA VAL A 73 -4.49 -6.61 13.50
C VAL A 73 -4.01 -7.33 12.25
N GLN A 74 -2.70 -7.39 12.02
CA GLN A 74 -2.15 -8.08 10.85
C GLN A 74 -2.44 -9.59 10.89
N ARG A 75 -2.32 -10.23 12.06
CA ARG A 75 -2.72 -11.64 12.24
C ARG A 75 -4.22 -11.87 12.03
N TYR A 76 -5.05 -10.94 12.49
CA TYR A 76 -6.50 -10.98 12.28
C TYR A 76 -6.85 -10.86 10.78
N ILE A 77 -6.21 -9.94 10.06
CA ILE A 77 -6.37 -9.79 8.61
C ILE A 77 -5.96 -11.08 7.91
N ALA A 78 -4.79 -11.65 8.27
CA ALA A 78 -4.29 -12.93 7.77
C ALA A 78 -5.20 -14.14 8.08
N SER A 79 -6.17 -14.01 8.99
CA SER A 79 -7.13 -15.06 9.32
C SER A 79 -8.47 -14.92 8.59
N GLN A 80 -8.69 -13.84 7.82
CA GLN A 80 -9.99 -13.58 7.16
C GLN A 80 -10.23 -14.43 5.91
N ASP A 81 -9.17 -14.92 5.27
CA ASP A 81 -9.25 -15.72 4.05
C ASP A 81 -8.31 -16.93 4.17
N GLN A 82 -8.69 -18.04 3.53
CA GLN A 82 -7.85 -19.23 3.43
C GLN A 82 -6.78 -19.07 2.33
N ASN A 83 -6.93 -18.11 1.43
CA ASN A 83 -5.99 -17.80 0.36
C ASN A 83 -4.98 -16.71 0.77
N THR A 84 -3.97 -16.50 -0.08
CA THR A 84 -3.06 -15.35 0.06
C THR A 84 -3.82 -14.04 -0.14
N ILE A 85 -3.65 -13.10 0.78
CA ILE A 85 -4.29 -11.79 0.74
C ILE A 85 -3.27 -10.69 0.45
N PHE A 86 -3.68 -9.70 -0.35
CA PHE A 86 -2.89 -8.49 -0.54
C PHE A 86 -3.21 -7.47 0.55
N VAL A 87 -2.17 -6.89 1.14
CA VAL A 87 -2.33 -5.83 2.14
C VAL A 87 -1.48 -4.62 1.77
N LYS A 88 -2.14 -3.47 1.57
CA LYS A 88 -1.49 -2.17 1.40
C LYS A 88 -0.93 -1.71 2.73
N THR A 89 0.30 -1.23 2.73
CA THR A 89 0.87 -0.48 3.85
C THR A 89 1.79 0.65 3.37
N HIS A 90 1.81 1.73 4.16
CA HIS A 90 2.81 2.81 4.07
C HIS A 90 3.78 2.78 5.25
N SER A 91 3.68 1.79 6.15
CA SER A 91 4.63 1.65 7.23
C SER A 91 5.99 1.19 6.70
N ALA A 92 7.07 1.83 7.14
CA ALA A 92 8.42 1.28 7.04
C ALA A 92 8.51 0.00 7.89
N VAL A 93 9.47 -0.86 7.59
CA VAL A 93 9.77 -2.06 8.39
C VAL A 93 10.68 -1.67 9.55
N VAL A 94 10.08 -1.29 10.68
CA VAL A 94 10.78 -0.77 11.87
C VAL A 94 10.11 -1.30 13.14
N GLU A 95 10.70 -0.98 14.29
CA GLU A 95 10.13 -1.28 15.60
C GLU A 95 9.83 0.03 16.34
N LEU A 96 8.67 0.10 16.99
CA LEU A 96 8.30 1.18 17.89
C LEU A 96 8.06 0.59 19.27
N ALA A 97 8.86 0.99 20.26
CA ALA A 97 8.73 0.55 21.65
C ALA A 97 8.60 -0.98 21.82
N GLY A 98 9.47 -1.76 21.16
CA GLY A 98 9.42 -3.23 21.23
C GLY A 98 8.42 -3.89 20.29
N VAL A 99 7.64 -3.13 19.53
CA VAL A 99 6.58 -3.67 18.67
C VAL A 99 6.92 -3.47 17.19
N PRO A 100 7.00 -4.54 16.39
CA PRO A 100 7.29 -4.43 14.97
C PRO A 100 6.11 -3.83 14.21
N THR A 101 6.39 -2.95 13.26
CA THR A 101 5.36 -2.40 12.36
C THR A 101 4.82 -3.44 11.39
N ILE A 102 5.61 -4.48 11.07
CA ILE A 102 5.26 -5.58 10.17
C ILE A 102 5.48 -6.92 10.89
N ALA A 103 4.42 -7.71 11.01
CA ALA A 103 4.42 -9.02 11.66
C ALA A 103 5.02 -10.08 10.72
N ALA A 104 6.26 -10.50 11.02
CA ALA A 104 6.99 -11.45 10.20
C ALA A 104 6.31 -12.84 10.14
N ASP A 105 5.67 -13.27 11.23
CA ASP A 105 5.03 -14.59 11.35
C ASP A 105 3.83 -14.80 10.40
N VAL A 106 3.24 -13.72 9.91
CA VAL A 106 2.15 -13.76 8.93
C VAL A 106 2.55 -13.17 7.58
N THR A 107 3.85 -12.93 7.32
CA THR A 107 4.31 -12.35 6.06
C THR A 107 4.74 -13.44 5.08
N ALA A 108 4.07 -13.53 3.92
CA ALA A 108 4.38 -14.47 2.83
C ALA A 108 5.39 -13.87 1.85
N GLY A 109 5.27 -12.56 1.63
CA GLY A 109 6.03 -11.86 0.61
C GLY A 109 5.75 -10.36 0.61
N ALA A 110 6.58 -9.61 -0.10
CA ALA A 110 6.41 -8.19 -0.29
C ALA A 110 6.77 -7.76 -1.72
N LEU A 111 5.94 -6.89 -2.28
CA LEU A 111 6.23 -6.08 -3.45
C LEU A 111 6.41 -4.63 -3.00
N TYR A 112 7.58 -4.06 -3.25
CA TYR A 112 7.86 -2.67 -2.91
C TYR A 112 7.76 -1.77 -4.15
N ILE A 113 6.99 -0.68 -4.05
CA ILE A 113 6.88 0.31 -5.13
C ILE A 113 7.67 1.57 -4.72
N VAL A 114 8.64 1.94 -5.55
CA VAL A 114 9.48 3.12 -5.36
C VAL A 114 9.22 4.15 -6.45
N ARG A 115 9.30 5.42 -6.08
CA ARG A 115 9.18 6.56 -7.00
C ARG A 115 10.27 7.57 -6.71
N ASN A 116 10.70 8.31 -7.73
CA ASN A 116 11.63 9.43 -7.59
C ASN A 116 11.17 10.36 -6.45
N PRO A 117 12.00 10.61 -5.42
CA PRO A 117 11.61 11.41 -4.26
C PRO A 117 11.22 12.85 -4.61
N LEU A 118 11.72 13.42 -5.71
CA LEU A 118 11.32 14.75 -6.17
C LEU A 118 9.85 14.78 -6.57
N ASP A 119 9.40 13.75 -7.31
CA ASP A 119 8.01 13.61 -7.72
C ASP A 119 7.10 13.23 -6.53
N VAL A 120 7.64 12.48 -5.57
CA VAL A 120 6.94 12.17 -4.32
C VAL A 120 6.72 13.45 -3.52
N ALA A 121 7.72 14.31 -3.35
CA ALA A 121 7.62 15.55 -2.57
C ALA A 121 6.48 16.44 -3.09
N VAL A 122 6.41 16.66 -4.41
CA VAL A 122 5.34 17.45 -5.03
C VAL A 122 3.98 16.80 -4.80
N SER A 123 3.85 15.50 -5.08
CA SER A 123 2.57 14.79 -4.94
C SER A 123 2.11 14.70 -3.48
N TYR A 124 3.06 14.60 -2.55
CA TYR A 124 2.82 14.54 -1.10
C TYR A 124 2.39 15.90 -0.57
N ALA A 125 3.05 16.99 -0.99
CA ALA A 125 2.67 18.35 -0.63
C ALA A 125 1.21 18.66 -0.99
N HIS A 126 0.82 18.35 -2.24
CA HIS A 126 -0.57 18.53 -2.68
C HIS A 126 -1.57 17.69 -1.87
N HIS A 127 -1.22 16.44 -1.57
CA HIS A 127 -2.10 15.54 -0.82
C HIS A 127 -2.26 15.93 0.65
N MET A 128 -1.19 16.42 1.27
CA MET A 128 -1.20 16.82 2.68
C MET A 128 -1.65 18.27 2.89
N GLY A 129 -1.82 19.06 1.81
CA GLY A 129 -2.14 20.48 1.90
C GLY A 129 -1.01 21.31 2.52
N ILE A 130 0.25 20.93 2.30
CA ILE A 130 1.44 21.59 2.85
C ILE A 130 2.32 22.20 1.74
N THR A 131 3.28 23.03 2.12
CA THR A 131 4.25 23.60 1.17
C THR A 131 5.24 22.55 0.68
N TYR A 132 5.88 22.81 -0.47
CA TYR A 132 6.93 21.93 -1.01
C TYR A 132 8.13 21.82 -0.06
N ASP A 133 8.57 22.92 0.54
CA ASP A 133 9.66 22.91 1.53
C ASP A 133 9.30 22.00 2.71
N LYS A 134 8.05 22.09 3.19
CA LYS A 134 7.62 21.22 4.28
C LYS A 134 7.61 19.75 3.87
N ALA A 135 7.12 19.43 2.68
CA ALA A 135 7.16 18.07 2.17
C ALA A 135 8.60 17.53 2.07
N VAL A 136 9.56 18.34 1.59
CA VAL A 136 10.98 17.96 1.55
C VAL A 136 11.53 17.68 2.95
N GLU A 137 11.22 18.54 3.94
CA GLU A 137 11.60 18.30 5.34
C GLU A 137 11.03 16.98 5.87
N GLU A 138 9.75 16.68 5.59
CA GLU A 138 9.12 15.43 6.03
C GLU A 138 9.76 14.21 5.37
N LEU A 139 10.01 14.27 4.06
CA LEU A 139 10.68 13.18 3.34
C LEU A 139 12.12 12.97 3.81
N ALA A 140 12.80 13.99 4.36
CA ALA A 140 14.15 13.87 4.89
C ALA A 140 14.20 13.41 6.36
N ARG A 141 13.09 13.54 7.10
CA ARG A 141 13.05 13.33 8.55
C ARG A 141 12.78 11.88 8.94
N SER A 142 13.64 11.31 9.77
CA SER A 142 13.56 9.92 10.24
C SER A 142 12.36 9.61 11.15
N THR A 143 11.65 10.63 11.64
CA THR A 143 10.49 10.51 12.53
C THR A 143 9.16 10.82 11.84
N THR A 144 9.15 10.95 10.51
CA THR A 144 7.92 11.20 9.77
C THR A 144 6.93 10.05 9.91
N GLN A 145 5.66 10.39 10.09
CA GLN A 145 4.56 9.44 10.23
C GLN A 145 3.28 10.03 9.65
N LEU A 146 2.37 9.18 9.18
CA LEU A 146 0.98 9.57 8.98
C LEU A 146 0.29 9.54 10.34
N ALA A 147 -0.40 10.62 10.71
CA ALA A 147 -1.08 10.73 11.99
C ALA A 147 -2.32 9.82 12.05
N THR A 148 -2.71 9.44 13.28
CA THR A 148 -4.01 8.81 13.51
C THR A 148 -5.12 9.78 13.12
N THR A 149 -6.15 9.27 12.46
CA THR A 149 -7.40 9.96 12.13
C THR A 149 -8.58 9.16 12.69
N ARG A 150 -9.80 9.68 12.59
CA ARG A 150 -11.01 8.93 12.99
C ARG A 150 -11.15 7.56 12.31
N HIS A 151 -10.58 7.38 11.12
CA HIS A 151 -10.75 6.18 10.28
C HIS A 151 -9.49 5.32 10.18
N TYR A 152 -8.34 5.87 10.59
CA TYR A 152 -7.05 5.26 10.30
C TYR A 152 -6.07 5.41 11.47
N ALA A 153 -5.42 4.32 11.86
CA ALA A 153 -4.26 4.31 12.74
C ALA A 153 -3.04 4.94 12.07
N PHE A 154 -2.18 5.55 12.89
CA PHE A 154 -0.91 6.11 12.44
C PHE A 154 -0.06 5.07 11.68
N GLN A 155 0.80 5.53 10.79
CA GLN A 155 1.78 4.70 10.08
C GLN A 155 3.16 5.34 10.15
N LEU A 156 4.16 4.59 10.59
CA LEU A 156 5.52 5.09 10.72
C LEU A 156 6.20 5.07 9.35
N LEU A 157 6.52 6.24 8.81
CA LEU A 157 7.16 6.35 7.50
C LEU A 157 8.69 6.36 7.63
N GLY A 158 9.20 7.16 8.58
CA GLY A 158 10.59 7.61 8.57
C GLY A 158 10.89 8.49 7.36
N SER A 159 12.19 8.73 7.09
CA SER A 159 12.58 9.44 5.87
C SER A 159 12.31 8.55 4.66
N TRP A 160 12.17 9.13 3.48
CA TRP A 160 12.01 8.39 2.23
C TRP A 160 13.13 7.34 2.06
N SER A 161 14.37 7.72 2.31
CA SER A 161 15.53 6.81 2.22
C SER A 161 15.47 5.69 3.25
N ASN A 162 15.09 5.99 4.51
CA ASN A 162 14.93 4.97 5.56
C ASN A 162 13.80 4.00 5.20
N HIS A 163 12.69 4.51 4.69
CA HIS A 163 11.55 3.70 4.27
C HIS A 163 11.94 2.74 3.15
N VAL A 164 12.57 3.23 2.08
CA VAL A 164 13.08 2.39 0.98
C VAL A 164 14.05 1.34 1.53
N THR A 165 15.03 1.75 2.33
CA THR A 165 16.05 0.87 2.89
C THR A 165 15.44 -0.24 3.75
N SER A 166 14.44 0.10 4.59
CA SER A 166 13.77 -0.86 5.47
C SER A 166 13.11 -2.01 4.73
N TRP A 167 12.51 -1.73 3.56
CA TRP A 167 11.84 -2.73 2.73
C TRP A 167 12.82 -3.53 1.87
N ILE A 168 13.81 -2.88 1.24
CA ILE A 168 14.81 -3.60 0.43
C ILE A 168 15.70 -4.53 1.26
N ALA A 169 15.83 -4.26 2.56
CA ALA A 169 16.55 -5.12 3.50
C ALA A 169 15.83 -6.47 3.75
N GLN A 170 14.52 -6.58 3.47
CA GLN A 170 13.71 -7.77 3.72
C GLN A 170 13.90 -8.87 2.66
N LYS A 171 15.15 -9.22 2.35
CA LYS A 171 15.53 -10.12 1.23
C LYS A 171 14.81 -11.48 1.23
N ALA A 172 14.44 -11.99 2.42
CA ALA A 172 13.77 -13.28 2.55
C ALA A 172 12.32 -13.28 2.01
N VAL A 173 11.65 -12.13 2.04
CA VAL A 173 10.22 -12.00 1.67
C VAL A 173 10.00 -11.04 0.51
N LEU A 174 10.94 -10.14 0.23
CA LEU A 174 10.84 -9.19 -0.87
C LEU A 174 11.05 -9.90 -2.22
N PHE A 175 9.97 -10.11 -2.96
CA PHE A 175 10.03 -10.77 -4.27
C PHE A 175 10.11 -9.78 -5.43
N GLY A 176 9.93 -8.48 -5.19
CA GLY A 176 10.02 -7.48 -6.25
C GLY A 176 10.13 -6.05 -5.75
N VAL A 177 10.88 -5.25 -6.50
CA VAL A 177 10.90 -3.79 -6.42
C VAL A 177 10.45 -3.24 -7.77
N VAL A 178 9.46 -2.35 -7.76
CA VAL A 178 8.86 -1.77 -8.95
C VAL A 178 9.03 -0.27 -8.90
N ARG A 179 9.56 0.30 -9.98
CA ARG A 179 9.66 1.75 -10.14
C ARG A 179 8.36 2.28 -10.75
N TYR A 180 7.81 3.33 -10.15
CA TYR A 180 6.67 4.06 -10.69
C TYR A 180 6.92 4.51 -12.14
N GLU A 181 8.14 4.98 -12.44
CA GLU A 181 8.46 5.47 -13.79
C GLU A 181 8.46 4.35 -14.83
N ASP A 182 8.79 3.12 -14.44
CA ASP A 182 8.72 1.95 -15.31
C ASP A 182 7.28 1.49 -15.53
N MET A 183 6.39 1.64 -14.51
CA MET A 183 4.95 1.42 -14.69
C MET A 183 4.37 2.40 -15.72
N ALA A 184 4.84 3.65 -15.72
CA ALA A 184 4.39 4.67 -16.65
C ALA A 184 4.95 4.50 -18.07
N ARG A 185 6.25 4.21 -18.20
CA ARG A 185 6.93 4.16 -19.50
C ARG A 185 6.75 2.83 -20.23
N ARG A 186 6.67 1.73 -19.50
CA ARG A 186 6.63 0.36 -20.05
C ARG A 186 5.64 -0.51 -19.25
N PRO A 187 4.34 -0.18 -19.25
CA PRO A 187 3.37 -0.81 -18.36
C PRO A 187 3.28 -2.33 -18.57
N GLU A 188 3.11 -2.82 -19.81
CA GLU A 188 3.01 -4.27 -20.06
C GLU A 188 4.23 -5.05 -19.56
N ASP A 189 5.45 -4.56 -19.83
CA ASP A 189 6.67 -5.21 -19.39
C ASP A 189 6.80 -5.20 -17.86
N THR A 190 6.54 -4.06 -17.25
CA THR A 190 6.69 -3.85 -15.80
C THR A 190 5.67 -4.67 -15.03
N PHE A 191 4.39 -4.57 -15.39
CA PHE A 191 3.33 -5.34 -14.76
C PHE A 191 3.44 -6.84 -15.07
N GLY A 192 3.89 -7.21 -16.28
CA GLY A 192 4.17 -8.61 -16.62
C GLY A 192 5.26 -9.23 -15.75
N LYS A 193 6.30 -8.45 -15.36
CA LYS A 193 7.30 -8.89 -14.37
C LYS A 193 6.67 -9.10 -12.99
N VAL A 194 5.76 -8.22 -12.55
CA VAL A 194 5.05 -8.38 -11.27
C VAL A 194 4.21 -9.66 -11.26
N VAL A 195 3.42 -9.91 -12.31
CA VAL A 195 2.61 -11.13 -12.44
C VAL A 195 3.46 -12.40 -12.37
N ARG A 196 4.62 -12.41 -13.07
CA ARG A 196 5.57 -13.53 -12.98
C ARG A 196 6.14 -13.71 -11.58
N ALA A 197 6.48 -12.62 -10.90
CA ALA A 197 7.03 -12.68 -9.54
C ALA A 197 6.00 -13.19 -8.53
N LEU A 198 4.71 -12.93 -8.76
CA LEU A 198 3.59 -13.54 -8.04
C LEU A 198 3.33 -15.00 -8.41
N LYS A 199 4.20 -15.63 -9.22
CA LYS A 199 4.06 -17.01 -9.72
C LYS A 199 2.73 -17.28 -10.41
N THR A 200 2.13 -16.25 -10.99
CA THR A 200 0.87 -16.36 -11.75
C THR A 200 1.20 -16.47 -13.25
N PRO A 201 0.53 -17.35 -14.01
CA PRO A 201 0.71 -17.43 -15.46
C PRO A 201 0.44 -16.08 -16.13
N VAL A 202 1.31 -15.68 -17.06
CA VAL A 202 1.13 -14.44 -17.84
C VAL A 202 0.28 -14.71 -19.07
N ASP A 203 -0.98 -14.32 -19.01
CA ASP A 203 -1.85 -14.20 -20.17
C ASP A 203 -1.65 -12.81 -20.78
N LYS A 204 -1.10 -12.76 -21.99
CA LYS A 204 -0.80 -11.49 -22.68
C LYS A 204 -2.05 -10.66 -22.98
N ALA A 205 -3.16 -11.29 -23.33
CA ALA A 205 -4.40 -10.59 -23.63
C ALA A 205 -4.99 -9.98 -22.35
N ARG A 206 -5.00 -10.76 -21.27
CA ARG A 206 -5.44 -10.29 -19.95
C ARG A 206 -4.54 -9.19 -19.40
N LEU A 207 -3.23 -9.31 -19.56
CA LEU A 207 -2.25 -8.31 -19.15
C LEU A 207 -2.51 -6.97 -19.84
N ARG A 208 -2.64 -6.99 -21.18
CA ARG A 208 -2.99 -5.80 -21.99
C ARG A 208 -4.30 -5.18 -21.55
N GLN A 209 -5.32 -5.99 -21.32
CA GLN A 209 -6.62 -5.50 -20.88
C GLN A 209 -6.53 -4.87 -19.48
N ALA A 210 -5.84 -5.48 -18.54
CA ALA A 210 -5.66 -4.95 -17.19
C ALA A 210 -4.87 -3.63 -17.19
N VAL A 211 -3.83 -3.53 -18.03
CA VAL A 211 -3.10 -2.26 -18.26
C VAL A 211 -4.03 -1.18 -18.81
N LYS A 212 -4.83 -1.50 -19.83
CA LYS A 212 -5.80 -0.57 -20.43
C LYS A 212 -6.84 -0.11 -19.40
N ASN A 213 -7.41 -1.03 -18.64
CA ASN A 213 -8.45 -0.73 -17.64
C ASN A 213 -7.94 0.11 -16.46
N THR A 214 -6.62 0.21 -16.29
CA THR A 214 -5.98 0.91 -15.18
C THR A 214 -5.08 2.03 -15.66
N ALA A 215 -5.20 2.42 -16.92
CA ALA A 215 -4.51 3.58 -17.44
C ALA A 215 -4.91 4.83 -16.62
N PHE A 216 -3.99 5.79 -16.50
CA PHE A 216 -4.18 6.97 -15.67
C PHE A 216 -5.49 7.72 -15.99
N GLY A 217 -5.81 7.89 -17.28
CA GLY A 217 -7.06 8.53 -17.70
C GLY A 217 -8.32 7.77 -17.25
N THR A 218 -8.27 6.44 -17.18
CA THR A 218 -9.39 5.61 -16.70
C THR A 218 -9.59 5.76 -15.20
N LEU A 219 -8.52 5.67 -14.40
CA LEU A 219 -8.61 5.84 -12.95
C LEU A 219 -9.04 7.26 -12.58
N ARG A 220 -8.50 8.27 -13.28
CA ARG A 220 -8.88 9.67 -13.09
C ARG A 220 -10.36 9.91 -13.42
N ALA A 221 -10.87 9.35 -14.51
CA ALA A 221 -12.28 9.48 -14.87
C ALA A 221 -13.20 8.85 -13.80
N MET A 222 -12.82 7.69 -13.23
CA MET A 222 -13.57 7.09 -12.12
C MET A 222 -13.57 7.97 -10.87
N GLU A 223 -12.43 8.58 -10.55
CA GLU A 223 -12.30 9.49 -9.41
C GLU A 223 -13.10 10.80 -9.62
N GLU A 224 -13.10 11.37 -10.82
CA GLU A 224 -13.87 12.57 -11.16
C GLU A 224 -15.38 12.32 -11.13
N ASP A 225 -15.85 11.13 -11.53
CA ASP A 225 -17.26 10.76 -11.57
C ASP A 225 -17.84 10.40 -10.18
N SER A 226 -17.13 9.58 -9.42
CA SER A 226 -17.66 8.95 -8.21
C SER A 226 -16.93 9.36 -6.92
N GLY A 227 -15.89 10.19 -7.02
CA GLY A 227 -14.94 10.43 -5.93
C GLY A 227 -14.12 9.19 -5.59
N PHE A 228 -13.04 9.37 -4.84
CA PHE A 228 -12.23 8.26 -4.33
C PHE A 228 -12.29 8.23 -2.81
N ILE A 229 -12.78 7.12 -2.23
CA ILE A 229 -12.99 6.98 -0.77
C ILE A 229 -11.65 6.98 -0.02
N GLU A 230 -10.58 6.49 -0.66
CA GLU A 230 -9.23 6.61 -0.13
C GLU A 230 -8.47 7.83 -0.69
N ALA A 231 -9.14 8.74 -1.44
CA ALA A 231 -8.57 10.07 -1.65
C ALA A 231 -8.63 10.80 -0.32
N SER A 232 -7.50 11.38 0.04
CA SER A 232 -7.42 12.36 1.13
C SER A 232 -7.11 13.70 0.49
#